data_AF-A0A350T5B2-F1
#
_entry.id   AF-A0A350T5B2-F1
#
_cell.length_a   1.000
_cell.length_b   1.000
_cell.length_c   1.000
_cell.angle_alpha   90.00
_cell.angle_beta   90.00
_cell.angle_gamma   90.00
#
_symmetry.space_group_name_H-M   'P 1'
#
loop_
_entity.id
_entity.type
_entity.pdbx_description
1 polymer ?
#
loop_
_entity_poly.entity_id
_entity_poly.type
_entity_poly.pdbx_seq_one_letter_code
_entity_poly.pdbx_strand_id
1 'polypeptide(L)'
;MFIRNSANGVPFNFPASPDTGDGLTGLGKALVRRCNQLRVMLDLSHLNEKGFWDVAAISEDPLVATHSNAHVICASPRNLTDKQLDAIRDSRGIVGLNFNVGFLRPDGGRDADMPLSIMADHVDHLVEKLGIDGVAMGSDFDGAQMPTDLRDAAGLPKLMQELQDRGYDDESLRKIAHENWVRILRETWGE
;
A
#
# COMPACT_ATOMS: atom_id res chain seq x y z
N MET A 1 3.89 13.23 0.27
CA MET A 1 4.46 14.31 1.12
C MET A 1 3.53 14.53 2.32
N PHE A 2 3.85 13.98 3.49
CA PHE A 2 3.18 14.36 4.75
C PHE A 2 3.90 15.56 5.35
N ILE A 3 3.22 16.71 5.41
CA ILE A 3 3.72 17.88 6.14
C ILE A 3 3.56 17.57 7.63
N ARG A 4 4.66 17.63 8.39
CA ARG A 4 4.76 17.30 9.83
C ARG A 4 3.74 18.00 10.77
N ASN A 5 2.93 18.93 10.27
CA ASN A 5 1.89 19.65 11.03
C ASN A 5 0.46 19.25 10.65
N SER A 6 0.28 18.33 9.70
CA SER A 6 -1.04 17.96 9.15
C SER A 6 -1.57 16.64 9.68
N ALA A 7 -0.69 15.72 10.11
CA ALA A 7 -1.04 14.38 10.57
C ALA A 7 0.08 13.73 11.38
N ASN A 8 -0.24 12.63 12.06
CA ASN A 8 0.74 11.72 12.66
C ASN A 8 1.04 10.55 11.71
N GLY A 9 2.32 10.21 11.59
CA GLY A 9 2.75 9.00 10.91
C GLY A 9 2.91 7.82 11.88
N VAL A 10 3.13 6.63 11.33
CA VAL A 10 3.44 5.43 12.12
C VAL A 10 4.96 5.20 12.26
N PRO A 11 5.42 4.66 13.41
CA PRO A 11 6.83 4.33 13.66
C PRO A 11 7.24 3.03 12.96
N PHE A 12 8.53 2.67 13.02
CA PHE A 12 9.07 1.39 12.50
C PHE A 12 9.17 0.29 13.58
N ASN A 13 8.33 0.37 14.62
CA ASN A 13 8.34 -0.59 15.73
C ASN A 13 7.55 -1.84 15.35
N PHE A 14 8.01 -3.01 15.77
CA PHE A 14 7.37 -4.29 15.47
C PHE A 14 7.40 -5.23 16.70
N PRO A 15 6.34 -6.03 16.94
CA PRO A 15 5.00 -5.90 16.35
C PRO A 15 4.28 -4.67 16.94
N ALA A 16 3.44 -3.98 16.15
CA ALA A 16 2.66 -2.85 16.66
C ALA A 16 1.37 -2.60 15.87
N SER A 17 0.41 -1.96 16.54
CA SER A 17 -0.81 -1.43 15.92
C SER A 17 -0.50 -0.19 15.08
N PRO A 18 -1.17 0.04 13.93
CA PRO A 18 -1.10 1.30 13.20
C PRO A 18 -1.80 2.47 13.93
N ASP A 19 -2.57 2.22 15.00
CA ASP A 19 -3.09 3.28 15.88
C ASP A 19 -1.98 3.81 16.81
N THR A 20 -1.28 4.85 16.35
CA THR A 20 -0.09 5.38 17.02
C THR A 20 -0.25 6.81 17.55
N GLY A 21 -1.46 7.39 17.48
CA GLY A 21 -1.67 8.77 17.93
C GLY A 21 -3.01 9.36 17.49
N ASP A 22 -3.06 10.68 17.37
CA ASP A 22 -4.23 11.41 16.89
C ASP A 22 -4.30 11.41 15.35
N GLY A 23 -5.48 11.72 14.80
CA GLY A 23 -5.70 11.80 13.36
C GLY A 23 -5.21 13.09 12.71
N LEU A 24 -5.92 13.53 11.67
CA LEU A 24 -5.61 14.77 10.96
C LEU A 24 -5.94 16.00 11.80
N THR A 25 -5.07 17.00 11.73
CA THR A 25 -5.38 18.34 12.26
C THR A 25 -6.43 19.04 11.41
N GLY A 26 -6.98 20.17 11.87
CA GLY A 26 -7.90 20.99 11.06
C GLY A 26 -7.29 21.41 9.72
N LEU A 27 -5.98 21.71 9.70
CA LEU A 27 -5.23 21.99 8.46
C LEU A 27 -5.09 20.73 7.58
N GLY A 28 -4.85 19.56 8.18
CA GLY A 28 -4.81 18.29 7.43
C GLY A 28 -6.14 17.99 6.74
N LYS A 29 -7.26 18.19 7.44
CA LYS A 29 -8.61 18.03 6.86
C LYS A 29 -8.89 19.02 5.73
N ALA A 30 -8.41 20.26 5.84
CA ALA A 30 -8.50 21.25 4.77
C ALA A 30 -7.62 20.87 3.56
N LEU A 31 -6.44 20.30 3.80
CA LEU A 31 -5.53 19.81 2.76
C LEU A 31 -6.17 18.68 1.94
N VAL A 32 -6.81 17.70 2.59
CA VAL A 32 -7.54 16.61 1.91
C VAL A 32 -8.54 17.16 0.91
N ARG A 33 -9.44 18.06 1.37
CA ARG A 33 -10.44 18.68 0.50
C ARG A 33 -9.81 19.47 -0.64
N ARG A 34 -8.70 20.16 -0.38
CA ARG A 34 -8.00 20.93 -1.40
C ARG A 34 -7.35 20.03 -2.45
N CYS A 35 -6.83 18.88 -2.05
CA CYS A 35 -6.30 17.86 -2.96
C CYS A 35 -7.39 17.32 -3.88
N ASN A 36 -8.56 16.94 -3.37
CA ASN A 36 -9.67 16.47 -4.21
C ASN A 36 -10.11 17.56 -5.22
N GLN A 37 -10.25 18.82 -4.78
CA GLN A 37 -10.57 19.95 -5.68
C GLN A 37 -9.53 20.17 -6.78
N LEU A 38 -8.26 19.92 -6.48
CA LEU A 38 -7.14 20.09 -7.41
C LEU A 38 -6.80 18.81 -8.17
N ARG A 39 -7.54 17.71 -7.94
CA ARG A 39 -7.27 16.40 -8.54
C ARG A 39 -5.85 15.90 -8.25
N VAL A 40 -5.42 16.08 -7.00
CA VAL A 40 -4.14 15.59 -6.50
C VAL A 40 -4.39 14.32 -5.71
N MET A 41 -3.78 13.21 -6.15
CA MET A 41 -3.88 11.92 -5.47
C MET A 41 -3.38 12.01 -4.02
N LEU A 42 -4.19 11.51 -3.09
CA LEU A 42 -3.82 11.40 -1.68
C LEU A 42 -3.23 10.02 -1.42
N ASP A 43 -1.99 9.98 -0.92
CA ASP A 43 -1.32 8.75 -0.53
C ASP A 43 -1.40 8.56 0.99
N LEU A 44 -1.96 7.41 1.40
CA LEU A 44 -2.19 7.02 2.78
C LEU A 44 -1.03 6.22 3.37
N SER A 45 -0.05 5.81 2.57
CA SER A 45 1.17 5.21 3.09
C SER A 45 1.84 6.16 4.09
N HIS A 46 2.27 5.61 5.23
CA HIS A 46 2.77 6.24 6.46
C HIS A 46 1.74 6.83 7.41
N LEU A 47 0.51 7.09 6.98
CA LEU A 47 -0.51 7.67 7.84
C LEU A 47 -0.91 6.69 8.94
N ASN A 48 -1.08 7.18 10.18
CA ASN A 48 -1.62 6.35 11.24
C ASN A 48 -3.09 6.00 11.03
N GLU A 49 -3.59 5.04 11.80
CA GLU A 49 -4.96 4.52 11.62
C GLU A 49 -6.02 5.62 11.74
N LYS A 50 -5.92 6.52 12.73
CA LYS A 50 -6.91 7.61 12.88
C LYS A 50 -6.85 8.61 11.71
N GLY A 51 -5.66 8.93 11.23
CA GLY A 51 -5.49 9.77 10.04
C GLY A 51 -6.09 9.11 8.80
N PHE A 52 -5.87 7.80 8.63
CA PHE A 52 -6.48 7.03 7.55
C PHE A 52 -8.00 7.17 7.56
N TRP A 53 -8.62 6.96 8.72
CA TRP A 53 -10.08 7.07 8.87
C TRP A 53 -10.60 8.50 8.68
N ASP A 54 -9.82 9.51 9.08
CA ASP A 54 -10.14 10.91 8.77
C ASP A 54 -10.12 11.17 7.25
N VAL A 55 -9.16 10.62 6.50
CA VAL A 55 -9.16 10.75 5.03
C VAL A 55 -10.35 9.98 4.42
N ALA A 56 -10.58 8.74 4.85
CA ALA A 56 -11.69 7.91 4.37
C ALA A 56 -13.07 8.57 4.61
N ALA A 57 -13.21 9.35 5.68
CA ALA A 57 -14.45 10.07 5.98
C ALA A 57 -14.62 11.39 5.20
N ILE A 58 -13.55 11.93 4.61
CA ILE A 58 -13.55 13.26 3.98
C ILE A 58 -13.39 13.17 2.46
N SER A 59 -12.59 12.22 1.97
CA SER A 59 -12.22 12.17 0.57
C SER A 59 -13.35 11.64 -0.30
N GLU A 60 -13.49 12.26 -1.47
CA GLU A 60 -14.44 11.84 -2.51
C GLU A 60 -13.76 11.02 -3.63
N ASP A 61 -12.42 10.95 -3.60
CA ASP A 61 -11.60 10.20 -4.55
C ASP A 61 -11.25 8.79 -4.01
N PRO A 62 -10.84 7.84 -4.87
CA PRO A 62 -10.40 6.52 -4.42
C PRO A 62 -9.25 6.60 -3.39
N LEU A 63 -9.29 5.75 -2.37
CA LEU A 63 -8.23 5.70 -1.35
C LEU A 63 -7.00 4.96 -1.88
N VAL A 64 -5.83 5.57 -1.75
CA VAL A 64 -4.58 5.02 -2.31
C VAL A 64 -3.56 4.83 -1.20
N ALA A 65 -2.97 3.63 -1.13
CA ALA A 65 -1.73 3.40 -0.39
C ALA A 65 -0.64 2.98 -1.39
N THR A 66 0.32 3.86 -1.66
CA THR A 66 1.29 3.64 -2.74
C THR A 66 2.29 2.52 -2.45
N HIS A 67 2.58 2.25 -1.17
CA HIS A 67 3.54 1.24 -0.72
C HIS A 67 3.19 0.75 0.70
N SER A 68 2.30 -0.22 0.80
CA SER A 68 1.89 -0.86 2.06
C SER A 68 1.48 -2.33 1.85
N ASN A 69 1.64 -3.17 2.88
CA ASN A 69 1.30 -4.60 2.81
C ASN A 69 0.16 -4.96 3.79
N ALA A 70 -0.13 -6.25 3.93
CA ALA A 70 -1.18 -6.78 4.81
C ALA A 70 -0.69 -6.95 6.27
N HIS A 71 -1.38 -6.32 7.23
CA HIS A 71 -1.00 -6.35 8.64
C HIS A 71 -1.14 -7.75 9.27
N VAL A 72 -2.12 -8.53 8.80
CA VAL A 72 -2.36 -9.89 9.30
C VAL A 72 -1.19 -10.86 9.01
N ILE A 73 -0.43 -10.62 7.94
CA ILE A 73 0.76 -11.41 7.60
C ILE A 73 1.98 -10.86 8.34
N CYS A 74 2.19 -9.54 8.30
CA CYS A 74 3.28 -8.86 9.00
C CYS A 74 2.71 -7.70 9.83
N ALA A 75 2.72 -7.86 11.16
CA ALA A 75 2.18 -6.91 12.13
C ALA A 75 3.04 -5.64 12.33
N SER A 76 3.58 -5.11 11.23
CA SER A 76 4.19 -3.78 11.15
C SER A 76 3.09 -2.71 11.14
N PRO A 77 3.20 -1.62 11.91
CA PRO A 77 2.23 -0.54 11.90
C PRO A 77 2.21 0.22 10.56
N ARG A 78 3.16 -0.07 9.64
CA ARG A 78 3.14 0.42 8.25
C ARG A 78 2.22 -0.37 7.32
N ASN A 79 1.77 -1.55 7.75
CA ASN A 79 0.85 -2.39 7.01
C ASN A 79 -0.60 -2.09 7.38
N LEU A 80 -1.50 -2.40 6.43
CA LEU A 80 -2.92 -2.09 6.52
C LEU A 80 -3.66 -3.25 7.18
N THR A 81 -4.51 -2.92 8.16
CA THR A 81 -5.45 -3.89 8.74
C THR A 81 -6.53 -4.26 7.72
N ASP A 82 -7.18 -5.40 7.90
CA ASP A 82 -8.28 -5.81 7.02
C ASP A 82 -9.42 -4.79 6.94
N LYS A 83 -9.67 -4.06 8.03
CA LYS A 83 -10.66 -2.97 8.04
C LYS A 83 -10.25 -1.82 7.13
N GLN A 84 -8.97 -1.46 7.10
CA GLN A 84 -8.46 -0.45 6.19
C GLN A 84 -8.50 -0.94 4.74
N LEU A 85 -8.18 -2.22 4.50
CA LEU A 85 -8.32 -2.84 3.18
C LEU A 85 -9.79 -2.85 2.71
N ASP A 86 -10.74 -3.17 3.58
CA ASP A 86 -12.17 -3.09 3.27
C ASP A 86 -12.59 -1.67 2.86
N ALA A 87 -12.12 -0.64 3.57
CA ALA A 87 -12.40 0.75 3.20
C ALA A 87 -11.77 1.15 1.85
N ILE A 88 -10.55 0.68 1.56
CA ILE A 88 -9.91 0.91 0.26
C ILE A 88 -10.72 0.25 -0.85
N ARG A 89 -11.13 -1.01 -0.68
CA ARG A 89 -12.01 -1.72 -1.63
C ARG A 89 -13.30 -0.93 -1.87
N ASP A 90 -13.97 -0.52 -0.80
CA ASP A 90 -15.27 0.15 -0.89
C ASP A 90 -15.17 1.52 -1.59
N SER A 91 -14.00 2.17 -1.53
CA SER A 91 -13.68 3.38 -2.31
C SER A 91 -13.24 3.11 -3.76
N ARG A 92 -13.12 1.83 -4.17
CA ARG A 92 -12.49 1.38 -5.43
C ARG A 92 -11.04 1.83 -5.59
N GLY A 93 -10.37 1.94 -4.46
CA GLY A 93 -8.98 2.37 -4.30
C GLY A 93 -7.96 1.32 -4.73
N ILE A 94 -6.71 1.52 -4.29
CA ILE A 94 -5.59 0.64 -4.63
C ILE A 94 -4.56 0.55 -3.51
N VAL A 95 -3.90 -0.60 -3.42
CA VAL A 95 -2.71 -0.82 -2.59
C VAL A 95 -1.54 -1.25 -3.47
N GLY A 96 -0.43 -0.52 -3.38
CA GLY A 96 0.86 -0.91 -3.93
C GLY A 96 1.62 -1.82 -2.96
N LEU A 97 1.97 -3.03 -3.38
CA LEU A 97 2.80 -3.97 -2.62
C LEU A 97 4.17 -3.36 -2.37
N ASN A 98 4.52 -3.16 -1.10
CA ASN A 98 5.82 -2.68 -0.63
C ASN A 98 6.83 -3.82 -0.53
N PHE A 99 8.03 -3.61 -1.06
CA PHE A 99 9.06 -4.64 -1.13
C PHE A 99 10.04 -4.60 0.07
N ASN A 100 9.83 -3.73 1.05
CA ASN A 100 10.63 -3.68 2.26
C ASN A 100 10.48 -4.97 3.07
N VAL A 101 11.59 -5.67 3.30
CA VAL A 101 11.64 -6.93 4.04
C VAL A 101 10.99 -6.83 5.43
N GLY A 102 11.16 -5.70 6.11
CA GLY A 102 10.59 -5.47 7.45
C GLY A 102 9.07 -5.33 7.46
N PHE A 103 8.44 -5.18 6.30
CA PHE A 103 6.98 -5.10 6.13
C PHE A 103 6.41 -6.33 5.42
N LEU A 104 7.26 -7.24 4.97
CA LEU A 104 6.88 -8.49 4.32
C LEU A 104 6.93 -9.67 5.27
N ARG A 105 8.01 -9.77 6.06
CA ARG A 105 8.25 -10.96 6.85
C ARG A 105 7.28 -11.06 8.03
N PRO A 106 6.67 -12.23 8.29
CA PRO A 106 5.81 -12.40 9.46
C PRO A 106 6.49 -12.13 10.80
N ASP A 107 7.82 -12.29 10.87
CA ASP A 107 8.64 -12.01 12.04
C ASP A 107 9.10 -10.53 12.15
N GLY A 108 8.77 -9.68 11.17
CA GLY A 108 9.22 -8.29 11.10
C GLY A 108 10.74 -8.13 10.96
N GLY A 109 11.45 -9.22 10.64
CA GLY A 109 12.89 -9.26 10.49
C GLY A 109 13.37 -8.38 9.34
N ARG A 110 14.66 -8.00 9.38
CA ARG A 110 15.31 -7.16 8.35
C ARG A 110 16.29 -7.92 7.48
N ASP A 111 16.31 -9.25 7.59
CA ASP A 111 17.14 -10.08 6.74
C ASP A 111 16.58 -10.09 5.32
N ALA A 112 17.44 -9.76 4.36
CA ALA A 112 17.12 -9.75 2.94
C ALA A 112 17.00 -11.16 2.36
N ASP A 113 17.54 -12.17 3.04
CA ASP A 113 17.37 -13.56 2.66
C ASP A 113 15.96 -14.04 3.04
N MET A 114 15.03 -13.87 2.10
CA MET A 114 13.66 -14.33 2.20
C MET A 114 13.13 -14.77 0.83
N PRO A 115 12.26 -15.80 0.77
CA PRO A 115 11.68 -16.23 -0.49
C PRO A 115 10.67 -15.20 -1.02
N LEU A 116 10.58 -15.05 -2.34
CA LEU A 116 9.59 -14.19 -3.00
C LEU A 116 8.15 -14.68 -2.76
N SER A 117 7.97 -15.94 -2.38
CA SER A 117 6.66 -16.48 -1.99
C SER A 117 5.99 -15.69 -0.86
N ILE A 118 6.75 -15.09 0.07
CA ILE A 118 6.17 -14.22 1.11
C ILE A 118 5.60 -12.93 0.50
N MET A 119 6.22 -12.39 -0.56
CA MET A 119 5.65 -11.25 -1.29
C MET A 119 4.35 -11.65 -1.98
N ALA A 120 4.32 -12.85 -2.56
CA ALA A 120 3.13 -13.38 -3.20
C ALA A 120 2.01 -13.71 -2.18
N ASP A 121 2.34 -14.13 -0.96
CA ASP A 121 1.35 -14.30 0.13
C ASP A 121 0.64 -12.97 0.44
N HIS A 122 1.39 -11.86 0.42
CA HIS A 122 0.80 -10.53 0.55
C HIS A 122 -0.06 -10.15 -0.65
N VAL A 123 0.35 -10.47 -1.88
CA VAL A 123 -0.48 -10.23 -3.07
C VAL A 123 -1.78 -11.02 -2.98
N ASP A 124 -1.74 -12.29 -2.62
CA ASP A 124 -2.92 -13.14 -2.47
C ASP A 124 -3.91 -12.57 -1.45
N HIS A 125 -3.43 -12.17 -0.27
CA HIS A 125 -4.29 -11.54 0.75
C HIS A 125 -4.87 -10.21 0.27
N LEU A 126 -4.06 -9.37 -0.39
CA LEU A 126 -4.53 -8.10 -0.93
C LEU A 126 -5.59 -8.32 -2.03
N VAL A 127 -5.39 -9.29 -2.92
CA VAL A 127 -6.35 -9.64 -3.98
C VAL A 127 -7.63 -10.22 -3.39
N GLU A 128 -7.55 -11.06 -2.35
CA GLU A 128 -8.73 -11.57 -1.63
C GLU A 128 -9.57 -10.42 -1.05
N LYS A 129 -8.92 -9.41 -0.46
CA LYS A 129 -9.60 -8.29 0.22
C LYS A 129 -10.09 -7.21 -0.74
N LEU A 130 -9.31 -6.89 -1.77
CA LEU A 130 -9.52 -5.74 -2.65
C LEU A 130 -10.07 -6.10 -4.04
N GLY A 131 -9.96 -7.38 -4.43
CA GLY A 131 -10.11 -7.81 -5.82
C GLY A 131 -8.87 -7.49 -6.66
N ILE A 132 -8.76 -8.14 -7.82
CA ILE A 132 -7.59 -7.98 -8.71
C ILE A 132 -7.35 -6.53 -9.17
N ASP A 133 -8.42 -5.72 -9.25
CA ASP A 133 -8.32 -4.32 -9.70
C ASP A 133 -7.81 -3.36 -8.61
N GLY A 134 -7.67 -3.84 -7.36
CA GLY A 134 -7.25 -3.04 -6.21
C GLY A 134 -5.80 -3.25 -5.77
N VAL A 135 -5.00 -4.01 -6.52
CA VAL A 135 -3.61 -4.34 -6.17
C VAL A 135 -2.65 -3.91 -7.27
N ALA A 136 -1.51 -3.34 -6.90
CA ALA A 136 -0.43 -3.05 -7.84
C ALA A 136 0.95 -3.13 -7.18
N MET A 137 2.01 -2.86 -7.94
CA MET A 137 3.38 -2.76 -7.41
C MET A 137 3.65 -1.40 -6.76
N GLY A 138 4.32 -1.39 -5.60
CA GLY A 138 4.63 -0.21 -4.81
C GLY A 138 6.01 -0.30 -4.17
N SER A 139 7.05 -0.44 -4.99
CA SER A 139 8.31 -1.08 -4.59
C SER A 139 9.01 -0.50 -3.38
N ASP A 140 9.01 0.83 -3.20
CA ASP A 140 9.90 1.52 -2.25
C ASP A 140 11.40 1.31 -2.59
N PHE A 141 11.71 1.11 -3.90
CA PHE A 141 13.09 1.03 -4.38
C PHE A 141 13.88 2.30 -3.99
N ASP A 142 15.15 2.11 -3.65
CA ASP A 142 16.07 3.13 -3.12
C ASP A 142 15.62 3.78 -1.78
N GLY A 143 14.49 3.36 -1.21
CA GLY A 143 13.95 3.83 0.07
C GLY A 143 14.03 2.80 1.22
N ALA A 144 14.19 1.51 0.90
CA ALA A 144 14.16 0.43 1.89
C ALA A 144 15.06 -0.77 1.53
N GLN A 145 15.13 -1.74 2.44
CA GLN A 145 15.86 -3.00 2.22
C GLN A 145 14.97 -3.98 1.45
N MET A 146 15.38 -4.35 0.24
CA MET A 146 14.68 -5.32 -0.62
C MET A 146 15.12 -6.77 -0.32
N PRO A 147 14.31 -7.80 -0.69
CA PRO A 147 14.74 -9.18 -0.72
C PRO A 147 15.93 -9.38 -1.66
N THR A 148 16.85 -10.26 -1.31
CA THR A 148 18.09 -10.53 -2.08
C THR A 148 17.80 -10.90 -3.53
N ASP A 149 16.77 -11.71 -3.76
CA ASP A 149 16.42 -12.17 -5.10
C ASP A 149 15.80 -11.09 -5.99
N LEU A 150 15.20 -10.07 -5.37
CA LEU A 150 14.64 -8.92 -6.06
C LEU A 150 15.71 -7.85 -6.25
N ARG A 151 16.31 -7.37 -5.15
CA ARG A 151 17.35 -6.34 -5.00
C ARG A 151 17.04 -4.97 -5.63
N ASP A 152 16.68 -4.95 -6.90
CA ASP A 152 16.42 -3.78 -7.74
C ASP A 152 15.39 -4.13 -8.84
N ALA A 153 15.16 -3.19 -9.76
CA ALA A 153 14.17 -3.35 -10.82
C ALA A 153 14.45 -4.54 -11.77
N ALA A 154 15.70 -5.00 -11.90
CA ALA A 154 16.03 -6.15 -12.73
C ALA A 154 15.49 -7.48 -12.16
N GLY A 155 15.15 -7.52 -10.86
CA GLY A 155 14.54 -8.68 -10.21
C GLY A 155 13.03 -8.81 -10.43
N LEU A 156 12.34 -7.77 -10.90
CA LEU A 156 10.88 -7.78 -11.09
C LEU A 156 10.35 -9.00 -11.88
N PRO A 157 11.00 -9.48 -12.96
CA PRO A 157 10.54 -10.67 -13.67
C PRO A 157 10.44 -11.92 -12.79
N LYS A 158 11.28 -12.07 -11.75
CA LYS A 158 11.20 -13.21 -10.83
C LYS A 158 9.95 -13.17 -9.96
N LEU A 159 9.55 -11.98 -9.49
CA LEU A 159 8.30 -11.81 -8.75
C LEU A 159 7.09 -12.07 -9.65
N MET A 160 7.13 -11.58 -10.89
CA MET A 160 6.07 -11.87 -11.87
C MET A 160 5.95 -13.37 -12.16
N GLN A 161 7.08 -14.08 -12.23
CA GLN A 161 7.08 -15.55 -12.37
C GLN A 161 6.48 -16.24 -11.14
N GLU A 162 6.84 -15.84 -9.92
CA GLU A 162 6.23 -16.39 -8.69
C GLU A 162 4.70 -16.21 -8.69
N LEU A 163 4.20 -15.04 -9.11
CA LEU A 163 2.76 -14.82 -9.24
C LEU A 163 2.15 -15.69 -10.36
N GLN A 164 2.82 -15.80 -11.51
CA GLN A 164 2.35 -16.68 -12.59
C GLN A 164 2.27 -18.15 -12.14
N ASP A 165 3.25 -18.63 -11.37
CA ASP A 165 3.32 -19.99 -10.84
C ASP A 165 2.19 -20.25 -9.81
N ARG A 166 1.65 -19.21 -9.18
CA ARG A 166 0.45 -19.26 -8.33
C ARG A 166 -0.87 -19.24 -9.09
N GLY A 167 -0.84 -19.08 -10.42
CA GLY A 167 -2.01 -19.14 -11.27
C GLY A 167 -2.61 -17.77 -11.64
N TYR A 168 -1.90 -16.66 -11.40
CA TYR A 168 -2.28 -15.38 -11.98
C TYR A 168 -2.07 -15.42 -13.50
N ASP A 169 -3.15 -15.20 -14.24
CA ASP A 169 -3.12 -15.16 -15.69
C ASP A 169 -2.49 -13.87 -16.23
N ASP A 170 -2.21 -13.84 -17.53
CA ASP A 170 -1.55 -12.68 -18.17
C ASP A 170 -2.35 -11.38 -17.99
N GLU A 171 -3.68 -11.46 -17.90
CA GLU A 171 -4.53 -10.28 -17.64
C GLU A 171 -4.32 -9.75 -16.23
N SER A 172 -4.40 -10.62 -15.23
CA SER A 172 -4.17 -10.28 -13.83
C SER A 172 -2.76 -9.71 -13.61
N LEU A 173 -1.75 -10.29 -14.27
CA LEU A 173 -0.37 -9.81 -14.19
C LEU A 173 -0.20 -8.41 -14.81
N ARG A 174 -0.86 -8.09 -15.93
CA ARG A 174 -0.85 -6.71 -16.49
C ARG A 174 -1.54 -5.71 -15.57
N LYS A 175 -2.64 -6.11 -14.94
CA LYS A 175 -3.35 -5.28 -13.96
C LYS A 175 -2.47 -4.89 -12.79
N ILE A 176 -1.84 -5.87 -12.16
CA ILE A 176 -0.91 -5.65 -11.04
C ILE A 176 0.32 -4.84 -11.50
N ALA A 177 0.85 -5.12 -12.69
CA ALA A 177 2.04 -4.44 -13.19
C ALA A 177 1.80 -2.95 -13.49
N HIS A 178 0.67 -2.59 -14.11
CA HIS A 178 0.43 -1.18 -14.48
C HIS A 178 -1.02 -0.78 -14.70
N GLU A 179 -1.93 -1.64 -15.19
CA GLU A 179 -3.25 -1.17 -15.64
C GLU A 179 -4.09 -0.61 -14.47
N ASN A 180 -3.94 -1.16 -13.27
CA ASN A 180 -4.60 -0.65 -12.07
C ASN A 180 -4.09 0.73 -11.67
N TRP A 181 -2.78 0.98 -11.79
CA TRP A 181 -2.23 2.33 -11.56
C TRP A 181 -2.75 3.33 -12.58
N VAL A 182 -2.78 2.96 -13.87
CA VAL A 182 -3.32 3.82 -14.92
C VAL A 182 -4.78 4.17 -14.67
N ARG A 183 -5.60 3.20 -14.23
CA ARG A 183 -6.99 3.43 -13.83
C ARG A 183 -7.10 4.47 -12.71
N ILE A 184 -6.34 4.30 -11.63
CA ILE A 184 -6.38 5.20 -10.47
C ILE A 184 -5.94 6.63 -10.83
N LEU A 185 -4.93 6.77 -11.67
CA LEU A 185 -4.48 8.08 -12.15
C LEU A 185 -5.58 8.78 -12.97
N ARG A 186 -6.24 8.05 -13.89
CA ARG A 186 -7.35 8.59 -14.69
C ARG A 186 -8.54 8.99 -13.82
N GLU A 187 -8.96 8.11 -12.90
CA GLU A 187 -10.06 8.41 -11.97
C GLU A 187 -9.76 9.64 -11.11
N THR A 188 -8.52 9.77 -10.61
CA THR A 188 -8.10 10.92 -9.81
C THR A 188 -8.05 12.21 -10.63
N TRP A 189 -7.53 12.16 -11.86
CA TRP A 189 -7.36 13.32 -12.73
C TRP A 189 -8.62 13.69 -13.52
N GLY A 190 -9.67 12.86 -13.43
CA GLY A 190 -10.95 13.06 -14.11
C GLY A 190 -10.86 12.91 -15.63
N GLU A 191 -10.09 11.91 -16.08
CA GLU A 191 -9.91 11.50 -17.48
C GLU A 191 -10.62 10.19 -17.82
#